data_AF-A0A9D9IMC7-F1
#
_entry.id   AF-A0A9D9IMC7-F1
#
_cell.length_a   1.000
_cell.length_b   1.000
_cell.length_c   1.000
_cell.angle_alpha   90.00
_cell.angle_beta   90.00
_cell.angle_gamma   90.00
#
_symmetry.space_group_name_H-M   'P 1'
#
loop_
_entity.id
_entity.type
_entity.pdbx_description
1 polymer ?
#
loop_
_entity_poly.entity_id
_entity_poly.type
_entity_poly.pdbx_seq_one_letter_code
_entity_poly.pdbx_strand_id
1 'polypeptide(L)'
;MTERLCGNISSCSPYMIWRNYSIGIMSLSIVPLLCSMASSNVYPFLTLAMSLALFAFVRGNRRSKSENCAFLPYIAARVLLLFTFVSVAAVLLFSYVDRKIMHLLPSLSMLLLSVTVLVVWGIMRYRSVNNTFCVDCILRNGVPYEREALGHIYFREIRYLLRRVGVGAFAIALVEWVYYLFFFDSRLELTLLDNAVFIYFPIVAAVVDCAILGFRYFVIDIFYRRGEGVRNYDGLAPVNGTKVVRVVVFSLDKVYYQKRKDGSIYDTPFEFVTDYSEIPSSGEAVTYMTGRLGALPVNAVRFCYGSSDPVNRRGIEHFFCFVDDDADVDKYEESTATAGRWFDKPALEREFYAGSFSKMASSEIHRIYTIMVTSKLYDVKGRRKIGDKGYVPSFTMEELRAVDVDFNDSHWMMLSKFNKDIPFRWLRVVWYKYVEGLG
;
A
#
# COMPACT_ATOMS: atom_id res chain seq x y z
N MET A 1 -27.31 -9.40 10.14
CA MET A 1 -28.26 -8.36 9.68
C MET A 1 -27.51 -7.19 9.01
N THR A 2 -26.49 -7.46 8.20
CA THR A 2 -25.51 -6.47 7.72
C THR A 2 -25.21 -6.58 6.21
N GLU A 3 -25.97 -7.39 5.47
CA GLU A 3 -25.71 -7.66 4.04
C GLU A 3 -26.56 -6.85 3.06
N ARG A 4 -27.54 -6.04 3.52
CA ARG A 4 -28.53 -5.40 2.61
C ARG A 4 -28.43 -3.88 2.43
N LEU A 5 -27.35 -3.20 2.85
CA LEU A 5 -27.27 -1.72 2.76
C LEU A 5 -26.35 -1.14 1.67
N CYS A 6 -25.59 -1.95 0.91
CA CYS A 6 -24.78 -1.45 -0.22
C CYS A 6 -25.44 -1.80 -1.56
N GLY A 7 -26.34 -0.94 -2.05
CA GLY A 7 -26.93 -1.04 -3.39
C GLY A 7 -26.02 -0.56 -4.53
N ASN A 8 -24.88 0.08 -4.22
CA ASN A 8 -23.86 0.48 -5.19
C ASN A 8 -22.47 0.48 -4.52
N ILE A 9 -21.51 -0.24 -5.10
CA ILE A 9 -20.23 -0.58 -4.43
C ILE A 9 -19.32 0.64 -4.19
N SER A 10 -19.54 1.75 -4.90
CA SER A 10 -18.89 3.04 -4.63
C SER A 10 -19.20 3.58 -3.22
N SER A 11 -20.34 3.23 -2.62
CA SER A 11 -20.67 3.58 -1.24
C SER A 11 -19.98 2.71 -0.20
N CYS A 12 -19.51 1.53 -0.60
CA CYS A 12 -18.87 0.59 0.30
C CYS A 12 -17.39 0.98 0.56
N SER A 13 -16.67 1.63 -0.37
CA SER A 13 -15.27 2.03 -0.15
C SER A 13 -15.07 3.09 0.97
N PRO A 14 -15.82 4.22 1.02
CA PRO A 14 -15.67 5.21 2.09
C PRO A 14 -16.01 4.65 3.48
N TYR A 15 -17.06 3.81 3.56
CA TYR A 15 -17.43 3.13 4.80
C TYR A 15 -16.31 2.21 5.30
N MET A 16 -15.66 1.46 4.40
CA MET A 16 -14.58 0.55 4.78
C MET A 16 -13.34 1.29 5.29
N ILE A 17 -13.03 2.47 4.72
CA ILE A 17 -11.98 3.36 5.23
C ILE A 17 -12.32 3.80 6.66
N TRP A 18 -13.53 4.30 6.89
CA TRP A 18 -14.00 4.71 8.22
C TRP A 18 -13.97 3.56 9.23
N ARG A 19 -14.45 2.38 8.85
CA ARG A 19 -14.48 1.19 9.71
C ARG A 19 -13.08 0.79 10.14
N ASN A 20 -12.13 0.70 9.19
CA ASN A 20 -10.75 0.34 9.50
C ASN A 20 -10.07 1.41 10.37
N TYR A 21 -10.35 2.70 10.12
CA TYR A 21 -9.88 3.79 10.98
C TYR A 21 -10.39 3.64 12.41
N SER A 22 -11.70 3.43 12.56
CA SER A 22 -12.37 3.30 13.86
C SER A 22 -11.83 2.12 14.65
N ILE A 23 -11.64 0.96 14.00
CA ILE A 23 -11.02 -0.21 14.64
C ILE A 23 -9.62 0.13 15.17
N GLY A 24 -8.80 0.81 14.37
CA GLY A 24 -7.45 1.22 14.79
C GLY A 24 -7.46 2.18 15.99
N ILE A 25 -8.18 3.29 15.89
CA ILE A 25 -8.21 4.32 16.94
C ILE A 25 -8.87 3.81 18.23
N MET A 26 -9.99 3.09 18.13
CA MET A 26 -10.67 2.55 19.31
C MET A 26 -9.81 1.49 20.01
N SER A 27 -9.06 0.67 19.24
CA SER A 27 -8.17 -0.32 19.83
C SER A 27 -7.02 0.29 20.65
N LEU A 28 -6.59 1.52 20.31
CA LEU A 28 -5.60 2.26 21.11
C LEU A 28 -6.26 2.93 22.31
N SER A 29 -7.42 3.54 22.10
CA SER A 29 -8.07 4.38 23.11
C SER A 29 -8.71 3.58 24.25
N ILE A 30 -9.02 2.30 24.02
CA ILE A 30 -9.55 1.40 25.07
C ILE A 30 -8.46 0.87 26.01
N VAL A 31 -7.18 0.98 25.64
CA VAL A 31 -6.05 0.42 26.40
C VAL A 31 -5.97 0.96 27.83
N PRO A 32 -6.10 2.28 28.10
CA PRO A 32 -6.02 2.80 29.47
C PRO A 32 -7.11 2.22 30.38
N LEU A 33 -8.33 2.06 29.85
CA LEU A 33 -9.44 1.44 30.57
C LEU A 33 -9.17 -0.03 30.89
N LEU A 34 -8.62 -0.76 29.93
CA LEU A 34 -8.24 -2.16 30.14
C LEU A 34 -7.07 -2.30 31.13
N CYS A 35 -6.11 -1.37 31.09
CA CYS A 35 -5.00 -1.34 32.03
C CYS A 35 -5.47 -1.01 33.44
N SER A 36 -6.38 -0.05 33.62
CA SER A 36 -6.91 0.30 34.94
C SER A 36 -7.72 -0.82 35.59
N MET A 37 -8.34 -1.70 34.78
CA MET A 37 -9.05 -2.88 35.29
C MET A 37 -8.12 -4.06 35.61
N ALA A 38 -6.91 -4.08 35.04
CA ALA A 38 -5.96 -5.17 35.16
C ALA A 38 -4.89 -4.87 36.23
N SER A 39 -4.30 -5.92 36.81
CA SER A 39 -3.15 -5.75 37.69
C SER A 39 -1.89 -5.39 36.90
N SER A 40 -0.91 -4.76 37.56
CA SER A 40 0.35 -4.31 36.97
C SER A 40 1.14 -5.41 36.25
N ASN A 41 0.95 -6.68 36.64
CA ASN A 41 1.63 -7.82 36.01
C ASN A 41 0.88 -8.36 34.79
N VAL A 42 -0.43 -8.10 34.67
CA VAL A 42 -1.30 -8.73 33.66
C VAL A 42 -1.54 -7.82 32.46
N TYR A 43 -1.60 -6.49 32.66
CA TYR A 43 -1.92 -5.57 31.56
C TYR A 43 -0.95 -5.64 30.36
N PRO A 44 0.38 -5.93 30.50
CA PRO A 44 1.24 -6.06 29.33
C PRO A 44 0.84 -7.26 28.46
N PHE A 45 0.45 -8.39 29.07
CA PHE A 45 -0.03 -9.57 28.34
C PHE A 45 -1.37 -9.30 27.64
N LEU A 46 -2.25 -8.50 28.26
CA LEU A 46 -3.51 -8.08 27.64
C LEU A 46 -3.26 -7.24 26.38
N THR A 47 -2.34 -6.27 26.45
CA THR A 47 -1.97 -5.46 25.28
C THR A 47 -1.29 -6.28 24.18
N LEU A 48 -0.50 -7.31 24.55
CA LEU A 48 0.08 -8.25 23.60
C LEU A 48 -1.00 -9.05 22.86
N ALA A 49 -1.99 -9.56 23.59
CA ALA A 49 -3.10 -10.30 22.99
C ALA A 49 -3.89 -9.43 22.01
N MET A 50 -4.15 -8.17 22.36
CA MET A 50 -4.79 -7.21 21.44
C MET A 50 -3.96 -6.92 20.20
N SER A 51 -2.64 -6.74 20.36
CA SER A 51 -1.71 -6.54 19.23
C SER A 51 -1.77 -7.73 18.26
N LEU A 52 -1.70 -8.96 18.78
CA LEU A 52 -1.78 -10.18 17.99
C LEU A 52 -3.15 -10.34 17.29
N ALA A 53 -4.24 -9.98 17.96
CA ALA A 53 -5.58 -9.99 17.38
C ALA A 53 -5.69 -9.00 16.20
N LEU A 54 -5.12 -7.79 16.33
CA LEU A 54 -5.08 -6.82 15.23
C LEU A 54 -4.18 -7.30 14.08
N PHE A 55 -3.04 -7.93 14.36
CA PHE A 55 -2.23 -8.56 13.32
C PHE A 55 -2.98 -9.68 12.59
N ALA A 56 -3.75 -10.50 13.30
CA ALA A 56 -4.60 -11.52 12.71
C ALA A 56 -5.71 -10.90 11.83
N PHE A 57 -6.35 -9.82 12.29
CA PHE A 57 -7.32 -9.06 11.50
C PHE A 57 -6.70 -8.47 10.22
N VAL A 58 -5.54 -7.82 10.33
CA VAL A 58 -4.81 -7.28 9.18
C VAL A 58 -4.44 -8.40 8.20
N ARG A 59 -3.99 -9.55 8.70
CA ARG A 59 -3.67 -10.73 7.87
C ARG A 59 -4.91 -11.29 7.18
N GLY A 60 -6.06 -11.31 7.84
CA GLY A 60 -7.35 -11.68 7.26
C GLY A 60 -7.73 -10.78 6.09
N ASN A 61 -7.67 -9.46 6.29
CA ASN A 61 -7.93 -8.49 5.22
C ASN A 61 -6.91 -8.60 4.08
N ARG A 62 -5.64 -8.91 4.36
CA ARG A 62 -4.60 -9.12 3.33
C ARG A 62 -4.81 -10.38 2.49
N ARG A 63 -5.48 -11.40 3.04
CA ARG A 63 -5.85 -12.62 2.29
C ARG A 63 -7.13 -12.45 1.49
N SER A 64 -7.97 -11.50 1.87
CA SER A 64 -9.15 -11.14 1.08
C SER A 64 -8.69 -10.53 -0.25
N LYS A 65 -9.31 -10.95 -1.36
CA LYS A 65 -9.09 -10.34 -2.69
C LYS A 65 -9.70 -8.93 -2.79
N SER A 66 -10.24 -8.37 -1.70
CA SER A 66 -10.82 -7.03 -1.68
C SER A 66 -9.76 -5.95 -1.50
N GLU A 67 -9.90 -4.83 -2.20
CA GLU A 67 -8.98 -3.67 -2.14
C GLU A 67 -9.12 -2.83 -0.84
N ASN A 68 -9.32 -3.48 0.31
CA ASN A 68 -9.53 -2.80 1.58
C ASN A 68 -8.19 -2.49 2.26
N CYS A 69 -7.84 -1.21 2.36
CA CYS A 69 -6.63 -0.80 3.05
C CYS A 69 -6.79 -0.90 4.58
N ALA A 70 -6.12 -1.89 5.20
CA ALA A 70 -6.06 -2.08 6.66
C ALA A 70 -4.85 -1.40 7.33
N PHE A 71 -4.38 -0.27 6.78
CA PHE A 71 -3.15 0.39 7.22
C PHE A 71 -3.22 0.93 8.66
N LEU A 72 -4.37 1.48 9.08
CA LEU A 72 -4.55 2.03 10.43
C LEU A 72 -4.54 0.94 11.52
N PRO A 73 -5.30 -0.16 11.38
CA PRO A 73 -5.19 -1.31 12.27
C PRO A 73 -3.76 -1.87 12.35
N TYR A 74 -3.01 -1.84 11.24
CA TYR A 74 -1.60 -2.25 11.21
C TYR A 74 -0.69 -1.33 12.04
N ILE A 75 -0.90 -0.01 11.97
CA ILE A 75 -0.18 0.95 12.85
C ILE A 75 -0.54 0.69 14.30
N ALA A 76 -1.83 0.55 14.62
CA ALA A 76 -2.29 0.28 15.97
C ALA A 76 -1.68 -1.01 16.54
N ALA A 77 -1.62 -2.10 15.76
CA ALA A 77 -0.97 -3.33 16.16
C ALA A 77 0.51 -3.14 16.54
N ARG A 78 1.26 -2.35 15.75
CA ARG A 78 2.68 -2.01 16.02
C ARG A 78 2.86 -1.12 17.25
N VAL A 79 1.96 -0.16 17.46
CA VAL A 79 1.94 0.67 18.67
C VAL A 79 1.74 -0.22 19.90
N LEU A 80 0.71 -1.07 19.89
CA LEU A 80 0.42 -1.96 21.01
C LEU A 80 1.58 -2.92 21.30
N LEU A 81 2.22 -3.44 20.24
CA LEU A 81 3.39 -4.31 20.39
C LEU A 81 4.56 -3.56 21.07
N LEU A 82 4.89 -2.36 20.61
CA LEU A 82 5.94 -1.54 21.22
C LEU A 82 5.58 -1.19 22.66
N PHE A 83 4.33 -0.81 22.90
CA PHE A 83 3.80 -0.51 24.22
C PHE A 83 3.91 -1.71 25.17
N THR A 84 3.65 -2.94 24.72
CA THR A 84 3.87 -4.16 25.51
C THR A 84 5.32 -4.24 25.97
N PHE A 85 6.30 -4.09 25.07
CA PHE A 85 7.72 -4.19 25.43
C PHE A 85 8.14 -3.09 26.41
N VAL A 86 7.70 -1.85 26.18
CA VAL A 86 7.95 -0.72 27.09
C VAL A 86 7.31 -0.98 28.45
N SER A 87 6.09 -1.51 28.48
CA SER A 87 5.37 -1.84 29.72
C SER A 87 6.04 -2.96 30.51
N VAL A 88 6.48 -4.03 29.85
CA VAL A 88 7.24 -5.11 30.51
C VAL A 88 8.55 -4.57 31.08
N ALA A 89 9.28 -3.75 30.33
CA ALA A 89 10.51 -3.12 30.80
C ALA A 89 10.25 -2.23 32.03
N ALA A 90 9.18 -1.44 32.01
CA ALA A 90 8.77 -0.62 33.14
C ALA A 90 8.43 -1.48 34.37
N VAL A 91 7.64 -2.54 34.20
CA VAL A 91 7.28 -3.48 35.28
C VAL A 91 8.52 -4.12 35.90
N LEU A 92 9.50 -4.55 35.08
CA LEU A 92 10.76 -5.14 35.56
C LEU A 92 11.64 -4.11 36.27
N LEU A 93 11.70 -2.87 35.79
CA LEU A 93 12.49 -1.81 36.40
C LEU A 93 11.91 -1.38 37.75
N PHE A 94 10.60 -1.15 37.82
CA PHE A 94 9.93 -0.75 39.06
C PHE A 94 9.83 -1.88 40.09
N SER A 95 9.78 -3.15 39.66
CA SER A 95 9.86 -4.27 40.62
C SER A 95 11.22 -4.35 41.32
N TYR A 96 12.29 -3.86 40.68
CA TYR A 96 13.62 -3.79 41.27
C TYR A 96 13.84 -2.54 42.14
N VAL A 97 13.28 -1.39 41.73
CA VAL A 97 13.51 -0.10 42.40
C VAL A 97 12.55 0.13 43.58
N ASP A 98 11.24 0.09 43.35
CA ASP A 98 10.24 0.31 44.40
C ASP A 98 8.88 -0.30 44.00
N ARG A 99 8.46 -1.31 44.77
CA ARG A 99 7.21 -2.05 44.56
C ARG A 99 5.97 -1.19 44.79
N LYS A 100 6.06 -0.06 45.52
CA LYS A 100 4.93 0.85 45.74
C LYS A 100 4.55 1.62 44.48
N ILE A 101 5.54 2.03 43.68
CA ILE A 101 5.34 2.73 42.40
C ILE A 101 4.68 1.80 41.36
N MET A 102 4.89 0.48 41.50
CA MET A 102 4.29 -0.55 40.66
C MET A 102 2.76 -0.48 40.60
N HIS A 103 2.10 -0.04 41.67
CA HIS A 103 0.64 0.08 41.75
C HIS A 103 0.09 1.27 40.94
N LEU A 104 0.91 2.30 40.69
CA LEU A 104 0.53 3.49 39.92
C LEU A 104 0.73 3.29 38.40
N LEU A 105 1.51 2.28 38.01
CA LEU A 105 1.90 2.02 36.63
C LEU A 105 0.72 1.76 35.68
N PRO A 106 -0.33 0.99 36.05
CA PRO A 106 -1.50 0.79 35.18
C PRO A 106 -2.26 2.09 34.91
N SER A 107 -2.29 3.00 35.88
CA SER A 107 -2.98 4.29 35.75
C SER A 107 -2.18 5.30 34.91
N LEU A 108 -0.85 5.23 34.96
CA LEU A 108 0.05 6.03 34.11
C LEU A 108 0.31 5.40 32.74
N SER A 109 -0.36 4.28 32.42
CA SER A 109 -0.23 3.56 31.16
C SER A 109 -0.47 4.44 29.94
N MET A 110 -1.37 5.43 30.04
CA MET A 110 -1.69 6.32 28.93
C MET A 110 -0.54 7.25 28.55
N LEU A 111 0.25 7.75 29.52
CA LEU A 111 1.43 8.57 29.24
C LEU A 111 2.48 7.79 28.43
N LEU A 112 2.68 6.52 28.78
CA LEU A 112 3.56 5.61 28.04
C LEU A 112 2.97 5.31 26.66
N LEU A 113 1.65 5.11 26.57
CA LEU A 113 0.97 4.84 25.32
C LEU A 113 1.08 6.03 24.34
N SER A 114 0.84 7.26 24.78
CA SER A 114 0.89 8.44 23.93
C SER A 114 2.30 8.67 23.36
N VAL A 115 3.36 8.41 24.13
CA VAL A 115 4.74 8.40 23.63
C VAL A 115 4.97 7.30 22.59
N THR A 116 4.53 6.06 22.84
CA THR A 116 4.71 4.97 21.86
C THR A 116 3.93 5.21 20.57
N VAL A 117 2.73 5.81 20.64
CA VAL A 117 1.97 6.23 19.45
C VAL A 117 2.78 7.23 18.62
N LEU A 118 3.34 8.27 19.26
CA LEU A 118 4.13 9.30 18.57
C LEU A 118 5.41 8.75 17.94
N VAL A 119 6.11 7.84 18.62
CA VAL A 119 7.31 7.18 18.08
C VAL A 119 6.97 6.35 16.84
N VAL A 120 5.97 5.47 16.92
CA VAL A 120 5.57 4.64 15.77
C VAL A 120 5.03 5.52 14.65
N TRP A 121 4.22 6.53 14.97
CA TRP A 121 3.73 7.50 13.99
C TRP A 121 4.87 8.21 13.27
N GLY A 122 5.88 8.69 13.99
CA GLY A 122 7.06 9.34 13.41
C GLY A 122 7.82 8.42 12.44
N ILE A 123 8.06 7.16 12.84
CA ILE A 123 8.69 6.15 11.98
C ILE A 123 7.84 5.89 10.73
N MET A 124 6.52 5.75 10.90
CA MET A 124 5.59 5.50 9.78
C MET A 124 5.49 6.72 8.85
N ARG A 125 5.55 7.93 9.38
CA ARG A 125 5.51 9.19 8.63
C ARG A 125 6.78 9.43 7.83
N TYR A 126 7.94 9.03 8.38
CA TYR A 126 9.23 9.08 7.70
C TYR A 126 9.29 8.06 6.56
N ARG A 127 8.87 6.81 6.81
CA ARG A 127 8.86 5.76 5.78
C ARG A 127 7.75 5.91 4.74
N SER A 128 6.62 6.52 5.09
CA SER A 128 5.47 6.80 4.22
C SER A 128 5.09 5.60 3.33
N VAL A 129 5.36 5.66 2.02
CA VAL A 129 5.02 4.63 1.02
C VAL A 129 6.00 3.46 1.04
N ASN A 130 7.21 3.65 1.58
CA ASN A 130 8.24 2.61 1.71
C ASN A 130 8.02 1.71 2.94
N ASN A 131 6.84 1.79 3.56
CA ASN A 131 6.44 0.83 4.59
C ASN A 131 6.14 -0.54 3.98
N THR A 132 6.50 -1.61 4.68
CA THR A 132 6.35 -2.99 4.20
C THR A 132 4.91 -3.32 3.82
N PHE A 133 3.94 -2.85 4.60
CA PHE A 133 2.51 -2.99 4.29
C PHE A 133 2.11 -2.33 2.97
N CYS A 134 2.52 -1.08 2.73
CA CYS A 134 2.18 -0.35 1.52
C CYS A 134 2.89 -0.96 0.30
N VAL A 135 4.16 -1.35 0.46
CA VAL A 135 4.91 -2.05 -0.57
C VAL A 135 4.20 -3.34 -0.96
N ASP A 136 3.88 -4.21 0.00
CA ASP A 136 3.18 -5.45 -0.28
C ASP A 136 1.81 -5.24 -0.91
N CYS A 137 1.05 -4.25 -0.43
CA CYS A 137 -0.20 -3.87 -1.07
C CYS A 137 0.03 -3.54 -2.54
N ILE A 138 0.98 -2.64 -2.85
CA ILE A 138 1.35 -2.25 -4.22
C ILE A 138 1.78 -3.47 -5.06
N LEU A 139 2.51 -4.41 -4.48
CA LEU A 139 2.95 -5.61 -5.18
C LEU A 139 1.83 -6.58 -5.52
N ARG A 140 0.80 -6.67 -4.67
CA ARG A 140 -0.31 -7.61 -4.84
C ARG A 140 -1.38 -7.10 -5.79
N ASN A 141 -1.83 -5.86 -5.61
CA ASN A 141 -2.95 -5.33 -6.41
C ASN A 141 -2.51 -4.21 -7.37
N GLY A 142 -1.20 -4.06 -7.63
CA GLY A 142 -0.68 -3.04 -8.55
C GLY A 142 -0.48 -1.66 -7.93
N VAL A 143 0.11 -0.73 -8.68
CA VAL A 143 0.32 0.65 -8.24
C VAL A 143 -1.01 1.41 -8.11
N PRO A 144 -1.09 2.53 -7.36
CA PRO A 144 -2.33 3.31 -7.27
C PRO A 144 -2.89 3.78 -8.63
N TYR A 145 -2.03 3.96 -9.64
CA TYR A 145 -2.43 4.31 -11.00
C TYR A 145 -3.09 3.13 -11.74
N GLU A 146 -2.66 1.89 -11.46
CA GLU A 146 -3.24 0.65 -11.99
C GLU A 146 -4.59 0.31 -11.34
N ARG A 147 -4.91 0.93 -10.20
CA ARG A 147 -6.20 0.83 -9.49
C ARG A 147 -7.08 2.07 -9.63
N GLU A 148 -6.66 2.99 -10.50
CA GLU A 148 -7.37 4.21 -10.88
C GLU A 148 -7.94 5.01 -9.69
N ALA A 149 -9.22 5.42 -9.76
CA ALA A 149 -9.85 6.32 -8.81
C ALA A 149 -9.80 5.78 -7.38
N LEU A 150 -10.02 4.48 -7.17
CA LEU A 150 -9.96 3.86 -5.85
C LEU A 150 -8.52 3.89 -5.30
N GLY A 151 -7.53 3.51 -6.12
CA GLY A 151 -6.12 3.60 -5.77
C GLY A 151 -5.70 5.01 -5.36
N HIS A 152 -6.13 6.03 -6.11
CA HIS A 152 -5.86 7.44 -5.81
C HIS A 152 -6.53 7.93 -4.53
N ILE A 153 -7.79 7.55 -4.31
CA ILE A 153 -8.52 7.88 -3.08
C ILE A 153 -7.77 7.28 -1.89
N TYR A 154 -7.48 5.97 -1.89
CA TYR A 154 -6.77 5.35 -0.78
C TYR A 154 -5.39 5.98 -0.54
N PHE A 155 -4.62 6.26 -1.60
CA PHE A 155 -3.28 6.85 -1.45
C PHE A 155 -3.33 8.27 -0.84
N ARG A 156 -4.31 9.08 -1.26
CA ARG A 156 -4.51 10.43 -0.69
C ARG A 156 -5.05 10.35 0.73
N GLU A 157 -6.03 9.49 0.97
CA GLU A 157 -6.68 9.31 2.26
C GLU A 157 -5.71 8.76 3.32
N ILE A 158 -4.83 7.82 2.98
CA ILE A 158 -3.82 7.29 3.92
C ILE A 158 -2.94 8.42 4.47
N ARG A 159 -2.49 9.36 3.63
CA ARG A 159 -1.67 10.51 4.09
C ARG A 159 -2.46 11.45 4.99
N TYR A 160 -3.73 11.69 4.66
CA TYR A 160 -4.63 12.48 5.49
C TYR A 160 -4.88 11.83 6.86
N LEU A 161 -5.24 10.55 6.87
CA LEU A 161 -5.48 9.77 8.09
C LEU A 161 -4.23 9.67 8.95
N LEU A 162 -3.05 9.41 8.35
CA LEU A 162 -1.80 9.36 9.10
C LEU A 162 -1.47 10.71 9.77
N ARG A 163 -1.69 11.83 9.07
CA ARG A 163 -1.52 13.16 9.66
C ARG A 163 -2.51 13.38 10.80
N ARG A 164 -3.77 12.98 10.63
CA ARG A 164 -4.83 13.12 11.63
C ARG A 164 -4.51 12.35 12.91
N VAL A 165 -4.08 11.09 12.81
CA VAL A 165 -3.62 10.29 13.96
C VAL A 165 -2.48 10.97 14.70
N GLY A 166 -1.49 11.49 13.97
CA GLY A 166 -0.35 12.18 14.58
C GLY A 166 -0.74 13.44 15.35
N VAL A 167 -1.57 14.30 14.74
CA VAL A 167 -2.06 15.53 15.38
C VAL A 167 -2.92 15.20 16.59
N GLY A 168 -3.82 14.22 16.48
CA GLY A 168 -4.66 13.77 17.59
C GLY A 168 -3.83 13.20 18.75
N ALA A 169 -2.88 12.31 18.45
CA ALA A 169 -1.98 11.75 19.46
C ALA A 169 -1.11 12.81 20.14
N PHE A 170 -0.61 13.79 19.39
CA PHE A 170 0.16 14.90 19.96
C PHE A 170 -0.69 15.79 20.87
N ALA A 171 -1.93 16.12 20.47
CA ALA A 171 -2.83 16.91 21.29
C ALA A 171 -3.21 16.19 22.59
N ILE A 172 -3.49 14.88 22.51
CA ILE A 172 -3.76 14.05 23.70
C ILE A 172 -2.53 14.00 24.61
N ALA A 173 -1.34 13.72 24.06
CA ALA A 173 -0.11 13.71 24.82
C ALA A 173 0.16 15.05 25.52
N LEU A 174 -0.07 16.18 24.83
CA LEU A 174 0.13 17.50 25.41
C LEU A 174 -0.75 17.72 26.64
N VAL A 175 -2.05 17.40 26.55
CA VAL A 175 -2.98 17.54 27.67
C VAL A 175 -2.57 16.65 28.84
N GLU A 176 -2.23 15.40 28.57
CA GLU A 176 -1.84 14.42 29.59
C GLU A 176 -0.54 14.79 30.30
N TRP A 177 0.49 15.17 29.54
CA TRP A 177 1.79 15.52 30.11
C TRP A 177 1.74 16.85 30.87
N VAL A 178 1.00 17.84 30.37
CA VAL A 178 0.77 19.09 31.11
C VAL A 178 0.02 18.79 32.41
N TYR A 179 -1.02 17.96 32.37
CA TYR A 179 -1.73 17.56 33.57
C TYR A 179 -0.81 16.84 34.58
N TYR A 180 -0.03 15.86 34.10
CA TYR A 180 0.92 15.11 34.90
C TYR A 180 1.99 16.01 35.56
N LEU A 181 2.50 17.02 34.86
CA LEU A 181 3.58 17.87 35.39
C LEU A 181 3.11 18.92 36.41
N PHE A 182 1.89 19.45 36.25
CA PHE A 182 1.44 20.61 37.03
C PHE A 182 0.36 20.30 38.07
N PHE A 183 -0.43 19.24 37.87
CA PHE A 183 -1.64 18.99 38.67
C PHE A 183 -1.67 17.61 39.34
N PHE A 184 -0.83 16.68 38.89
CA PHE A 184 -0.80 15.34 39.46
C PHE A 184 -0.10 15.33 40.82
N ASP A 185 -0.89 15.22 41.87
CA ASP A 185 -0.40 14.97 43.22
C ASP A 185 -0.07 13.47 43.37
N SER A 186 1.17 13.14 43.77
CA SER A 186 1.67 11.77 43.91
C SER A 186 1.09 10.99 45.10
N ARG A 187 -0.18 11.21 45.45
CA ARG A 187 -0.88 10.46 46.51
C ARG A 187 -1.15 9.03 46.00
N LEU A 188 -1.22 8.06 46.93
CA LEU A 188 -1.41 6.64 46.57
C LEU A 188 -2.79 6.32 45.99
N GLU A 189 -3.75 7.24 46.05
CA GLU A 189 -5.12 7.07 45.56
C GLU A 189 -5.38 8.05 44.40
N LEU A 190 -5.89 7.52 43.28
CA LEU A 190 -6.29 8.36 42.15
C LEU A 190 -7.54 9.15 42.48
N THR A 191 -7.49 10.45 42.20
CA THR A 191 -8.67 11.30 42.29
C THR A 191 -9.62 11.04 41.10
N LEU A 192 -10.87 11.48 41.24
CA LEU A 192 -11.83 11.45 40.14
C LEU A 192 -11.32 12.21 38.91
N LEU A 193 -10.54 13.27 39.12
CA LEU A 193 -10.00 14.10 38.05
C LEU A 193 -8.85 13.40 37.32
N ASP A 194 -8.00 12.65 38.04
CA ASP A 194 -6.96 11.82 37.42
C ASP A 194 -7.55 10.75 36.51
N ASN A 195 -8.61 10.07 36.95
CA ASN A 195 -9.33 9.08 36.14
C ASN A 195 -9.99 9.74 34.91
N ALA A 196 -10.57 10.94 35.07
CA ALA A 196 -11.14 11.70 33.96
C ALA A 196 -10.12 12.00 32.87
N VAL A 197 -8.91 12.45 33.25
CA VAL A 197 -7.87 12.86 32.31
C VAL A 197 -7.15 11.67 31.69
N PHE A 198 -6.72 10.68 32.47
CA PHE A 198 -5.89 9.59 31.95
C PHE A 198 -6.67 8.44 31.31
N ILE A 199 -7.95 8.25 31.65
CA ILE A 199 -8.76 7.12 31.16
C ILE A 199 -9.87 7.60 30.22
N TYR A 200 -10.72 8.52 30.69
CA TYR A 200 -11.94 8.87 29.95
C TYR A 200 -11.70 9.85 28.80
N PHE A 201 -10.82 10.84 28.99
CA PHE A 201 -10.54 11.84 27.96
C PHE A 201 -10.05 11.24 26.63
N PRO A 202 -9.09 10.28 26.58
CA PRO A 202 -8.68 9.63 25.33
C PRO A 202 -9.82 8.90 24.62
N ILE A 203 -10.69 8.22 25.38
CA ILE A 203 -11.84 7.50 24.83
C ILE A 203 -12.84 8.47 24.21
N VAL A 204 -13.19 9.54 24.94
CA VAL A 204 -14.12 10.56 24.44
C VAL A 204 -13.55 11.26 23.21
N ALA A 205 -12.27 11.65 23.24
CA ALA A 205 -11.59 12.27 22.10
C ALA A 205 -11.60 11.35 20.87
N ALA A 206 -11.36 10.05 21.05
CA ALA A 206 -11.40 9.05 19.99
C ALA A 206 -12.80 8.83 19.41
N VAL A 207 -13.84 8.80 20.26
CA VAL A 207 -15.24 8.67 19.82
C VAL A 207 -15.66 9.89 19.00
N VAL A 208 -15.35 11.09 19.48
CA VAL A 208 -15.62 12.34 18.76
C VAL A 208 -14.88 12.35 17.42
N ASP A 209 -13.62 11.96 17.41
CA ASP A 209 -12.81 11.89 16.19
C ASP A 209 -13.38 10.90 15.16
N CYS A 210 -13.81 9.71 15.61
CA CYS A 210 -14.47 8.72 14.74
C CYS A 210 -15.82 9.22 14.21
N ALA A 211 -16.59 9.97 15.00
CA ALA A 211 -17.86 10.56 14.57
C ALA A 211 -17.65 11.65 13.51
N ILE A 212 -16.68 12.56 13.72
CA ILE A 212 -16.32 13.60 12.74
C ILE A 212 -15.90 12.97 11.41
N LEU A 213 -15.06 11.94 11.48
CA LEU A 213 -14.60 11.25 10.27
C LEU A 213 -15.72 10.45 9.60
N GLY A 214 -16.61 9.83 10.39
CA GLY A 214 -17.80 9.14 9.90
C GLY A 214 -18.72 10.07 9.13
N PHE A 215 -18.98 11.27 9.68
CA PHE A 215 -19.76 12.30 8.99
C PHE A 215 -19.10 12.74 7.68
N ARG A 216 -17.78 12.95 7.67
CA ARG A 216 -17.05 13.29 6.43
C ARG A 216 -17.25 12.24 5.34
N TYR A 217 -17.08 10.96 5.66
CA TYR A 217 -17.23 9.91 4.65
C TYR A 217 -18.68 9.68 4.25
N PHE A 218 -19.64 9.92 5.14
CA PHE A 218 -21.07 9.95 4.81
C PHE A 218 -21.39 11.06 3.80
N VAL A 219 -20.87 12.28 4.00
CA VAL A 219 -21.05 13.39 3.05
C VAL A 219 -20.41 13.04 1.69
N ILE A 220 -19.19 12.51 1.71
CA ILE A 220 -18.50 12.08 0.48
C ILE A 220 -19.34 11.04 -0.28
N ASP A 221 -19.89 10.04 0.43
CA ASP A 221 -20.75 9.01 -0.17
C ASP A 221 -21.97 9.63 -0.86
N ILE A 222 -22.65 10.60 -0.23
CA ILE A 222 -23.79 11.30 -0.84
C ILE A 222 -23.40 12.01 -2.15
N PHE A 223 -22.28 12.73 -2.18
CA PHE A 223 -21.81 13.42 -3.39
C PHE A 223 -21.43 12.44 -4.50
N TYR A 224 -20.81 11.30 -4.16
CA TYR A 224 -20.51 10.26 -5.14
C TYR A 224 -21.78 9.63 -5.73
N ARG A 225 -22.79 9.35 -4.90
CA ARG A 225 -24.08 8.81 -5.37
C ARG A 225 -24.85 9.77 -6.27
N ARG A 226 -24.65 11.08 -6.11
CA ARG A 226 -25.29 12.10 -6.95
C ARG A 226 -24.61 12.31 -8.31
N GLY A 227 -23.52 11.61 -8.61
CA GLY A 227 -22.87 11.63 -9.93
C GLY A 227 -22.01 12.87 -10.22
N GLU A 228 -21.88 13.80 -9.27
CA GLU A 228 -21.09 15.03 -9.42
C GLU A 228 -19.57 14.79 -9.26
N GLY A 229 -19.16 13.64 -8.71
CA GLY A 229 -17.75 13.32 -8.41
C GLY A 229 -16.97 12.56 -9.50
N VAL A 230 -17.61 12.09 -10.57
CA VAL A 230 -17.01 11.13 -11.53
C VAL A 230 -16.44 11.80 -12.80
N ARG A 231 -16.65 13.11 -13.00
CA ARG A 231 -16.30 13.79 -14.27
C ARG A 231 -14.79 14.05 -14.49
N ASN A 232 -13.91 13.77 -13.53
CA ASN A 232 -12.53 14.32 -13.53
C ASN A 232 -11.38 13.29 -13.50
N TYR A 233 -11.62 12.02 -13.82
CA TYR A 233 -10.51 11.06 -14.00
C TYR A 233 -10.43 10.66 -15.47
N ASP A 234 -9.34 11.09 -16.12
CA ASP A 234 -8.86 10.76 -17.46
C ASP A 234 -9.56 9.56 -18.12
N GLY A 235 -10.68 9.80 -18.82
CA GLY A 235 -11.20 9.10 -20.01
C GLY A 235 -11.39 7.57 -20.06
N LEU A 236 -10.84 6.76 -19.15
CA LEU A 236 -10.75 5.30 -19.28
C LEU A 236 -10.87 4.60 -17.92
N ALA A 237 -11.78 5.06 -17.05
CA ALA A 237 -12.21 4.20 -15.95
C ALA A 237 -12.95 2.98 -16.56
N PRO A 238 -12.47 1.73 -16.40
CA PRO A 238 -13.20 0.53 -16.71
C PRO A 238 -14.49 0.64 -15.93
N VAL A 239 -15.57 0.70 -16.69
CA VAL A 239 -16.91 0.50 -16.17
C VAL A 239 -16.91 -0.88 -15.50
N ASN A 240 -17.64 -1.03 -14.40
CA ASN A 240 -17.77 -2.33 -13.73
C ASN A 240 -18.02 -3.45 -14.77
N GLY A 241 -17.21 -4.51 -14.73
CA GLY A 241 -17.29 -5.60 -15.69
C GLY A 241 -16.33 -5.52 -16.89
N THR A 242 -15.45 -4.50 -16.96
CA THR A 242 -14.47 -4.37 -18.04
C THR A 242 -13.04 -4.46 -17.55
N LYS A 243 -12.13 -4.89 -18.41
CA LYS A 243 -10.68 -4.86 -18.19
C LYS A 243 -9.97 -4.10 -19.32
N VAL A 244 -8.90 -3.42 -18.96
CA VAL A 244 -8.08 -2.61 -19.87
C VAL A 244 -6.84 -3.41 -20.24
N VAL A 245 -6.57 -3.54 -21.52
CA VAL A 245 -5.39 -4.24 -22.04
C VAL A 245 -4.46 -3.21 -22.65
N ARG A 246 -3.20 -3.20 -22.20
CA ARG A 246 -2.16 -2.28 -22.64
C ARG A 246 -1.01 -3.07 -23.23
N VAL A 247 -0.55 -2.70 -24.42
CA VAL A 247 0.49 -3.43 -25.15
C VAL A 247 1.70 -2.51 -25.38
N VAL A 248 2.85 -2.90 -24.84
CA VAL A 248 4.14 -2.25 -25.05
C VAL A 248 4.83 -2.92 -26.23
N VAL A 249 5.23 -2.13 -27.22
CA VAL A 249 5.86 -2.63 -28.44
C VAL A 249 7.38 -2.46 -28.37
N PHE A 250 8.08 -3.54 -28.70
CA PHE A 250 9.54 -3.62 -28.75
C PHE A 250 9.99 -4.00 -30.15
N SER A 251 11.10 -3.41 -30.58
CA SER A 251 11.81 -3.78 -31.80
C SER A 251 13.30 -3.74 -31.52
N LEU A 252 13.99 -4.87 -31.70
CA LEU A 252 15.41 -5.04 -31.37
C LEU A 252 15.75 -4.51 -29.95
N ASP A 253 16.51 -3.41 -29.86
CA ASP A 253 16.90 -2.76 -28.60
C ASP A 253 16.08 -1.48 -28.26
N LYS A 254 14.94 -1.28 -28.94
CA LYS A 254 14.10 -0.09 -28.83
C LYS A 254 12.72 -0.43 -28.28
N VAL A 255 12.11 0.55 -27.60
CA VAL A 255 10.71 0.50 -27.16
C VAL A 255 9.94 1.68 -27.71
N TYR A 256 8.70 1.44 -28.14
CA TYR A 256 7.86 2.45 -28.76
C TYR A 256 6.88 3.05 -27.74
N TYR A 257 6.86 4.39 -27.64
CA TYR A 257 5.89 5.15 -26.84
C TYR A 257 5.33 6.31 -27.65
N GLN A 258 4.06 6.65 -27.39
CA GLN A 258 3.37 7.69 -28.14
C GLN A 258 2.95 8.84 -27.23
N LYS A 259 3.02 10.07 -27.72
CA LYS A 259 2.47 11.21 -26.98
C LYS A 259 0.94 11.12 -26.94
N ARG A 260 0.36 11.42 -25.77
CA ARG A 260 -1.09 11.66 -25.66
C ARG A 260 -1.52 12.77 -26.61
N LYS A 261 -2.82 12.84 -26.93
CA LYS A 261 -3.42 13.87 -27.79
C LYS A 261 -3.10 15.31 -27.34
N ASP A 262 -2.83 15.50 -26.05
CA ASP A 262 -2.44 16.78 -25.46
C ASP A 262 -0.98 17.17 -25.72
N GLY A 263 -0.20 16.30 -26.38
CA GLY A 263 1.19 16.54 -26.84
C GLY A 263 2.26 16.63 -25.73
N SER A 264 1.85 16.55 -24.47
CA SER A 264 2.70 16.87 -23.31
C SER A 264 3.42 15.66 -22.70
N ILE A 265 2.83 14.46 -22.78
CA ILE A 265 3.27 13.28 -22.02
C ILE A 265 3.24 12.03 -22.90
N TYR A 266 4.28 11.19 -22.81
CA TYR A 266 4.38 9.87 -23.44
C TYR A 266 3.57 8.81 -22.68
N ASP A 267 2.82 7.97 -23.38
CA ASP A 267 2.00 6.91 -22.81
C ASP A 267 2.09 5.64 -23.68
N THR A 268 1.60 4.52 -23.16
CA THR A 268 1.56 3.24 -23.86
C THR A 268 0.62 3.37 -25.08
N PRO A 269 1.09 3.11 -26.31
CA PRO A 269 0.36 3.49 -27.53
C PRO A 269 -0.86 2.61 -27.82
N PHE A 270 -0.75 1.31 -27.53
CA PHE A 270 -1.78 0.34 -27.85
C PHE A 270 -2.58 0.00 -26.60
N GLU A 271 -3.83 0.47 -26.57
CA GLU A 271 -4.76 0.25 -25.47
C GLU A 271 -6.14 -0.11 -26.01
N PHE A 272 -6.78 -1.13 -25.42
CA PHE A 272 -8.17 -1.48 -25.71
C PHE A 272 -8.89 -1.97 -24.45
N VAL A 273 -10.22 -1.89 -24.48
CA VAL A 273 -11.09 -2.35 -23.39
C VAL A 273 -11.82 -3.60 -23.83
N THR A 274 -11.84 -4.62 -22.97
CA THR A 274 -12.56 -5.88 -23.19
C THR A 274 -13.34 -6.26 -21.93
N ASP A 275 -14.17 -7.30 -22.03
CA ASP A 275 -14.96 -7.79 -20.91
C ASP A 275 -14.07 -8.45 -19.85
N TYR A 276 -14.44 -8.30 -18.57
CA TYR A 276 -13.69 -8.86 -17.47
C TYR A 276 -13.69 -10.39 -17.50
N SER A 277 -12.50 -10.97 -17.49
CA SER A 277 -12.26 -12.39 -17.29
C SER A 277 -11.04 -12.58 -16.39
N GLU A 278 -11.03 -13.66 -15.59
CA GLU A 278 -9.87 -13.97 -14.72
C GLU A 278 -8.68 -14.55 -15.52
N ILE A 279 -8.93 -14.97 -16.77
CA ILE A 279 -7.93 -15.55 -17.66
C ILE A 279 -7.33 -14.40 -18.52
N PRO A 280 -6.00 -14.36 -18.73
CA PRO A 280 -5.38 -13.34 -19.57
C PRO A 280 -5.95 -13.32 -20.99
N SER A 281 -6.25 -12.12 -21.52
CA SER A 281 -6.78 -11.90 -22.87
C SER A 281 -5.73 -12.04 -23.97
N SER A 282 -4.92 -13.11 -23.92
CA SER A 282 -3.83 -13.35 -24.87
C SER A 282 -4.32 -13.43 -26.33
N GLY A 283 -5.40 -14.18 -26.59
CA GLY A 283 -5.97 -14.30 -27.94
C GLY A 283 -6.54 -12.99 -28.49
N GLU A 284 -7.20 -12.21 -27.62
CA GLU A 284 -7.74 -10.89 -27.98
C GLU A 284 -6.62 -9.88 -28.24
N ALA A 285 -5.56 -9.90 -27.42
CA ALA A 285 -4.39 -9.06 -27.60
C ALA A 285 -3.66 -9.36 -28.92
N VAL A 286 -3.48 -10.64 -29.27
CA VAL A 286 -2.94 -11.05 -30.58
C VAL A 286 -3.82 -10.54 -31.71
N THR A 287 -5.14 -10.75 -31.63
CA THR A 287 -6.08 -10.33 -32.66
C THR A 287 -6.07 -8.81 -32.84
N TYR A 288 -6.04 -8.06 -31.73
CA TYR A 288 -5.97 -6.62 -31.72
C TYR A 288 -4.68 -6.11 -32.38
N MET A 289 -3.52 -6.66 -32.00
CA MET A 289 -2.23 -6.24 -32.54
C MET A 289 -2.08 -6.62 -34.02
N THR A 290 -2.51 -7.82 -34.42
CA THR A 290 -2.49 -8.25 -35.83
C THR A 290 -3.40 -7.37 -36.69
N GLY A 291 -4.53 -6.91 -36.16
CA GLY A 291 -5.41 -5.97 -36.85
C GLY A 291 -4.82 -4.56 -37.04
N ARG A 292 -3.79 -4.19 -36.25
CA ARG A 292 -3.17 -2.85 -36.28
C ARG A 292 -1.83 -2.82 -37.00
N LEU A 293 -0.99 -3.84 -36.77
CA LEU A 293 0.38 -3.93 -37.29
C LEU A 293 0.51 -4.94 -38.44
N GLY A 294 -0.55 -5.68 -38.78
CA GLY A 294 -0.51 -6.71 -39.81
C GLY A 294 -0.01 -8.06 -39.30
N ALA A 295 0.62 -8.85 -40.18
CA ALA A 295 1.05 -10.20 -39.85
C ALA A 295 2.22 -10.21 -38.86
N LEU A 296 1.96 -10.61 -37.62
CA LEU A 296 2.97 -10.72 -36.57
C LEU A 296 3.59 -12.12 -36.49
N PRO A 297 4.85 -12.25 -36.05
CA PRO A 297 5.48 -13.54 -35.87
C PRO A 297 4.79 -14.37 -34.77
N VAL A 298 4.98 -15.69 -34.82
CA VAL A 298 4.46 -16.61 -33.80
C VAL A 298 5.08 -16.24 -32.43
N ASN A 299 4.24 -16.12 -31.40
CA ASN A 299 4.63 -15.67 -30.05
C ASN A 299 5.16 -14.22 -29.98
N ALA A 300 4.84 -13.36 -30.96
CA ALA A 300 5.14 -11.94 -30.90
C ALA A 300 4.52 -11.26 -29.68
N VAL A 301 3.29 -11.65 -29.33
CA VAL A 301 2.55 -11.08 -28.20
C VAL A 301 2.63 -12.00 -27.00
N ARG A 302 3.15 -11.49 -25.89
CA ARG A 302 3.35 -12.23 -24.63
C ARG A 302 2.74 -11.49 -23.47
N PHE A 303 1.99 -12.19 -22.62
CA PHE A 303 1.50 -11.64 -21.36
C PHE A 303 2.69 -11.30 -20.45
N CYS A 304 2.71 -10.09 -19.92
CA CYS A 304 3.74 -9.63 -18.99
C CYS A 304 3.25 -9.76 -17.54
N TYR A 305 2.34 -8.89 -17.14
CA TYR A 305 1.74 -8.92 -15.80
C TYR A 305 0.35 -8.30 -15.86
N GLY A 306 -0.45 -8.52 -14.81
CA GLY A 306 -1.74 -7.87 -14.70
C GLY A 306 -2.17 -7.73 -13.25
N SER A 307 -3.04 -6.76 -13.00
CA SER A 307 -3.76 -6.61 -11.74
C SER A 307 -5.24 -6.85 -11.99
N SER A 308 -5.86 -7.73 -11.21
CA SER A 308 -7.29 -7.98 -11.27
C SER A 308 -7.97 -7.70 -9.94
N ASP A 309 -9.13 -7.08 -10.02
CA ASP A 309 -10.09 -6.93 -8.94
C ASP A 309 -11.34 -7.77 -9.27
N PRO A 310 -11.40 -9.02 -8.76
CA PRO A 310 -12.54 -9.90 -9.03
C PRO A 310 -13.83 -9.46 -8.35
N VAL A 311 -13.75 -8.63 -7.31
CA VAL A 311 -14.95 -8.15 -6.60
C VAL A 311 -15.68 -7.14 -7.47
N ASN A 312 -14.92 -6.21 -8.07
CA ASN A 312 -15.48 -5.18 -8.95
C ASN A 312 -15.54 -5.61 -10.43
N ARG A 313 -15.02 -6.80 -10.75
CA ARG A 313 -14.84 -7.29 -12.13
C ARG A 313 -14.10 -6.28 -12.98
N ARG A 314 -12.93 -5.87 -12.51
CA ARG A 314 -12.03 -4.94 -13.21
C ARG A 314 -10.64 -5.51 -13.26
N GLY A 315 -9.87 -5.09 -14.25
CA GLY A 315 -8.47 -5.45 -14.29
C GLY A 315 -7.70 -4.65 -15.32
N ILE A 316 -6.39 -4.66 -15.18
CA ILE A 316 -5.47 -4.12 -16.16
C ILE A 316 -4.46 -5.20 -16.49
N GLU A 317 -4.30 -5.48 -17.78
CA GLU A 317 -3.35 -6.46 -18.28
C GLU A 317 -2.32 -5.77 -19.17
N HIS A 318 -1.05 -6.12 -18.97
CA HIS A 318 0.07 -5.59 -19.72
C HIS A 318 0.67 -6.70 -20.57
N PHE A 319 0.84 -6.44 -21.86
CA PHE A 319 1.44 -7.35 -22.82
C PHE A 319 2.68 -6.73 -23.46
N PHE A 320 3.62 -7.60 -23.81
CA PHE A 320 4.71 -7.28 -24.72
C PHE A 320 4.31 -7.67 -26.13
N CYS A 321 4.67 -6.85 -27.10
CA CYS A 321 4.59 -7.19 -28.52
C CYS A 321 5.98 -6.95 -29.14
N PHE A 322 6.59 -8.01 -29.64
CA PHE A 322 7.88 -7.97 -30.33
C PHE A 322 7.66 -7.94 -31.82
N VAL A 323 8.15 -6.89 -32.48
CA VAL A 323 8.09 -6.68 -33.92
C VAL A 323 9.51 -6.79 -34.47
N ASP A 324 9.66 -7.39 -35.65
CA ASP A 324 10.98 -7.58 -36.28
C ASP A 324 11.41 -6.37 -37.14
N ASP A 325 10.48 -5.52 -37.60
CA ASP A 325 10.74 -4.31 -38.40
C ASP A 325 9.96 -3.09 -37.85
N ASP A 326 10.65 -1.95 -37.68
CA ASP A 326 10.07 -0.68 -37.24
C ASP A 326 9.01 -0.17 -38.25
N ALA A 327 9.14 -0.57 -39.53
CA ALA A 327 8.30 -0.09 -40.63
C ALA A 327 6.80 -0.39 -40.47
N ASP A 328 6.42 -1.46 -39.75
CA ASP A 328 5.00 -1.77 -39.55
C ASP A 328 4.34 -0.84 -38.53
N VAL A 329 5.11 -0.32 -37.57
CA VAL A 329 4.64 0.72 -36.64
C VAL A 329 4.61 2.07 -37.34
N ASP A 330 5.58 2.37 -38.21
CA ASP A 330 5.61 3.62 -38.96
C ASP A 330 4.40 3.73 -39.91
N LYS A 331 4.03 2.64 -40.60
CA LYS A 331 2.77 2.58 -41.40
C LYS A 331 1.54 2.85 -40.53
N TYR A 332 1.54 2.34 -39.30
CA TYR A 332 0.46 2.58 -38.36
C TYR A 332 0.39 4.06 -37.92
N GLU A 333 1.54 4.69 -37.63
CA GLU A 333 1.62 6.13 -37.32
C GLU A 333 1.06 6.99 -38.46
N GLU A 334 1.49 6.72 -39.71
CA GLU A 334 0.99 7.41 -40.91
C GLU A 334 -0.52 7.27 -41.06
N SER A 335 -1.07 6.08 -40.83
CA SER A 335 -2.51 5.82 -40.96
C SER A 335 -3.36 6.50 -39.88
N THR A 336 -2.79 6.78 -38.71
CA THR A 336 -3.51 7.33 -37.55
C THR A 336 -3.17 8.78 -37.25
N ALA A 337 -2.24 9.38 -38.00
CA ALA A 337 -1.68 10.72 -37.76
C ALA A 337 -1.19 10.89 -36.32
N THR A 338 -0.58 9.83 -35.77
CA THR A 338 -0.07 9.80 -34.41
C THR A 338 1.44 10.01 -34.40
N ALA A 339 1.95 10.78 -33.44
CA ALA A 339 3.38 11.03 -33.28
C ALA A 339 3.91 10.23 -32.09
N GLY A 340 4.55 9.10 -32.39
CA GLY A 340 5.32 8.32 -31.44
C GLY A 340 6.81 8.50 -31.58
N ARG A 341 7.54 7.81 -30.72
CA ARG A 341 9.00 7.81 -30.72
C ARG A 341 9.51 6.47 -30.22
N TRP A 342 10.48 5.94 -30.96
CA TRP A 342 11.31 4.83 -30.52
C TRP A 342 12.37 5.33 -29.53
N PHE A 343 12.47 4.64 -28.40
CA PHE A 343 13.43 4.93 -27.35
C PHE A 343 14.42 3.78 -27.20
N ASP A 344 15.69 4.08 -27.41
CA ASP A 344 16.78 3.25 -26.90
C ASP A 344 16.84 3.37 -25.38
N LYS A 345 17.45 2.41 -24.71
CA LYS A 345 17.56 2.40 -23.24
C LYS A 345 18.08 3.71 -22.63
N PRO A 346 19.19 4.35 -23.10
CA PRO A 346 19.66 5.62 -22.52
C PRO A 346 18.71 6.79 -22.78
N ALA A 347 17.98 6.77 -23.90
CA ALA A 347 16.97 7.78 -24.19
C ALA A 347 15.75 7.61 -23.27
N LEU A 348 15.31 6.36 -23.07
CA LEU A 348 14.22 6.00 -22.17
C LEU A 348 14.53 6.45 -20.73
N GLU A 349 15.72 6.15 -20.22
CA GLU A 349 16.12 6.53 -18.85
C GLU A 349 16.13 8.06 -18.67
N ARG A 350 16.68 8.82 -19.64
CA ARG A 350 16.70 10.29 -19.57
C ARG A 350 15.29 10.88 -19.51
N GLU A 351 14.39 10.43 -20.38
CA GLU A 351 13.01 10.92 -20.41
C GLU A 351 12.19 10.45 -19.20
N PHE A 352 12.49 9.26 -18.67
CA PHE A 352 11.91 8.77 -17.43
C PHE A 352 12.26 9.67 -16.25
N TYR A 353 13.53 10.04 -16.10
CA TYR A 353 13.96 10.97 -15.04
C TYR A 353 13.49 12.40 -15.28
N ALA A 354 13.26 12.81 -16.54
CA ALA A 354 12.66 14.10 -16.86
C ALA A 354 11.16 14.18 -16.51
N GLY A 355 10.51 13.04 -16.24
CA GLY A 355 9.07 12.98 -15.92
C GLY A 355 8.18 13.12 -17.16
N SER A 356 8.70 12.81 -18.34
CA SER A 356 7.99 12.93 -19.63
C SER A 356 6.95 11.83 -19.88
N PHE A 357 6.88 10.81 -19.02
CA PHE A 357 5.96 9.66 -19.16
C PHE A 357 4.72 9.78 -18.28
N SER A 358 3.64 9.16 -18.75
CA SER A 358 2.43 8.98 -17.97
C SER A 358 2.77 8.16 -16.72
N LYS A 359 2.01 8.35 -15.64
CA LYS A 359 2.28 7.64 -14.39
C LYS A 359 2.06 6.13 -14.53
N MET A 360 1.23 5.73 -15.50
CA MET A 360 0.97 4.34 -15.87
C MET A 360 2.14 3.74 -16.66
N ALA A 361 2.58 4.41 -17.73
CA ALA A 361 3.77 3.99 -18.46
C ALA A 361 5.02 3.97 -17.56
N SER A 362 5.12 4.93 -16.63
CA SER A 362 6.20 4.96 -15.64
C SER A 362 6.18 3.75 -14.70
N SER A 363 5.00 3.27 -14.28
CA SER A 363 4.92 2.06 -13.44
C SER A 363 5.25 0.80 -14.21
N GLU A 364 4.84 0.71 -15.48
CA GLU A 364 5.22 -0.36 -16.40
C GLU A 364 6.75 -0.44 -16.55
N ILE A 365 7.39 0.67 -16.95
CA ILE A 365 8.85 0.77 -17.13
C ILE A 365 9.57 0.38 -15.83
N HIS A 366 9.15 0.96 -14.71
CA HIS A 366 9.78 0.70 -13.41
C HIS A 366 9.68 -0.78 -13.01
N ARG A 367 8.51 -1.42 -13.21
CA ARG A 367 8.30 -2.84 -12.85
C ARG A 367 9.14 -3.76 -13.72
N ILE A 368 9.09 -3.59 -15.05
CA ILE A 368 9.83 -4.40 -16.01
C ILE A 368 11.34 -4.31 -15.71
N TYR A 369 11.85 -3.08 -15.58
CA TYR A 369 13.25 -2.83 -15.29
C TYR A 369 13.68 -3.45 -13.96
N THR A 370 12.88 -3.27 -12.90
CA THR A 370 13.20 -3.80 -11.57
C THR A 370 13.25 -5.32 -11.57
N ILE A 371 12.27 -5.98 -12.19
CA ILE A 371 12.21 -7.45 -12.23
C ILE A 371 13.39 -8.02 -13.04
N MET A 372 13.72 -7.42 -14.19
CA MET A 372 14.87 -7.84 -15.01
C MET A 372 16.20 -7.71 -14.29
N VAL A 373 16.45 -6.55 -13.67
CA VAL A 373 17.69 -6.35 -12.90
C VAL A 373 17.75 -7.31 -11.71
N THR A 374 16.62 -7.52 -11.02
CA THR A 374 16.57 -8.40 -9.85
C THR A 374 16.77 -9.88 -10.21
N SER A 375 16.20 -10.35 -11.33
CA SER A 375 16.34 -11.74 -11.79
C SER A 375 17.77 -12.06 -12.24
N LYS A 376 18.51 -11.08 -12.75
CA LYS A 376 19.95 -11.19 -13.05
C LYS A 376 20.80 -11.16 -11.78
N LEU A 377 20.45 -10.34 -10.79
CA LEU A 377 21.22 -10.20 -9.55
C LEU A 377 21.02 -11.35 -8.57
N TYR A 378 19.80 -11.88 -8.47
CA TYR A 378 19.40 -12.81 -7.41
C TYR A 378 18.79 -14.10 -7.96
N ASP A 379 19.05 -15.20 -7.27
CA ASP A 379 18.35 -16.47 -7.40
C ASP A 379 16.94 -16.37 -6.77
N VAL A 380 16.05 -17.30 -7.07
CA VAL A 380 14.70 -17.41 -6.47
C VAL A 380 14.78 -17.54 -4.94
N LYS A 381 15.90 -18.01 -4.39
CA LYS A 381 16.13 -18.02 -2.94
C LYS A 381 16.62 -16.68 -2.37
N GLY A 382 16.68 -15.63 -3.18
CA GLY A 382 17.22 -14.32 -2.83
C GLY A 382 18.72 -14.35 -2.50
N ARG A 383 19.47 -15.28 -3.09
CA ARG A 383 20.94 -15.33 -2.99
C ARG A 383 21.51 -14.58 -4.19
N ARG A 384 22.51 -13.73 -3.96
CA ARG A 384 23.17 -13.01 -5.04
C ARG A 384 23.87 -14.02 -5.97
N LYS A 385 23.61 -13.94 -7.28
CA LYS A 385 24.27 -14.76 -8.30
C LYS A 385 25.69 -14.25 -8.57
N ILE A 386 25.89 -12.94 -8.48
CA ILE A 386 27.16 -12.25 -8.74
C ILE A 386 27.78 -11.82 -7.41
N GLY A 387 29.05 -12.17 -7.16
CA GLY A 387 29.72 -11.92 -5.88
C GLY A 387 30.00 -10.45 -5.57
N ASP A 388 30.15 -9.62 -6.60
CA ASP A 388 30.57 -8.23 -6.46
C ASP A 388 29.44 -7.36 -5.90
N LYS A 389 29.64 -6.84 -4.68
CA LYS A 389 28.72 -5.89 -4.05
C LYS A 389 28.77 -4.55 -4.78
N GLY A 390 27.61 -4.07 -5.22
CA GLY A 390 27.47 -2.78 -5.91
C GLY A 390 27.36 -2.87 -7.43
N TYR A 391 27.68 -4.01 -8.04
CA TYR A 391 27.42 -4.24 -9.46
C TYR A 391 25.91 -4.25 -9.74
N VAL A 392 25.48 -3.50 -10.76
CA VAL A 392 24.10 -3.49 -11.29
C VAL A 392 24.18 -3.96 -12.74
N PRO A 393 23.63 -5.16 -13.06
CA PRO A 393 23.68 -5.69 -14.42
C PRO A 393 22.83 -4.84 -15.35
N SER A 394 23.35 -4.54 -16.53
CA SER A 394 22.54 -4.06 -17.64
C SER A 394 21.81 -5.23 -18.31
N PHE A 395 20.72 -4.89 -18.99
CA PHE A 395 20.02 -5.76 -19.92
C PHE A 395 19.69 -4.97 -21.18
N THR A 396 19.63 -5.66 -22.31
CA THR A 396 19.13 -5.13 -23.61
C THR A 396 17.64 -5.44 -23.74
N MET A 397 16.91 -4.65 -24.51
CA MET A 397 15.47 -4.90 -24.71
C MET A 397 15.23 -6.22 -25.45
N GLU A 398 16.17 -6.65 -26.30
CA GLU A 398 16.10 -7.94 -26.98
C GLU A 398 16.13 -9.12 -25.99
N GLU A 399 16.86 -9.01 -24.88
CA GLU A 399 16.84 -10.04 -23.84
C GLU A 399 15.44 -10.23 -23.23
N LEU A 400 14.54 -9.23 -23.27
CA LEU A 400 13.15 -9.39 -22.81
C LEU A 400 12.40 -10.44 -23.64
N ARG A 401 12.75 -10.62 -24.92
CA ARG A 401 12.15 -11.62 -25.81
C ARG A 401 12.52 -13.04 -25.38
N ALA A 402 13.77 -13.25 -24.96
CA ALA A 402 14.32 -14.57 -24.65
C ALA A 402 14.17 -14.98 -23.17
N VAL A 403 13.95 -14.02 -22.26
CA VAL A 403 13.95 -14.30 -20.83
C VAL A 403 12.67 -15.03 -20.37
N ASP A 404 12.86 -16.18 -19.73
CA ASP A 404 11.80 -16.94 -19.05
C ASP A 404 11.63 -16.51 -17.60
N VAL A 405 11.24 -15.24 -17.39
CA VAL A 405 10.91 -14.70 -16.07
C VAL A 405 9.44 -14.34 -16.05
N ASP A 406 8.76 -14.78 -15.00
CA ASP A 406 7.37 -14.38 -14.72
C ASP A 406 7.35 -12.97 -14.12
N PHE A 407 6.93 -11.99 -14.93
CA PHE A 407 6.78 -10.59 -14.50
C PHE A 407 5.54 -10.37 -13.62
N ASN A 408 4.61 -11.33 -13.61
CA ASN A 408 3.44 -11.31 -12.74
C ASN A 408 3.80 -11.71 -11.30
N ASP A 409 4.88 -12.45 -11.09
CA ASP A 409 5.32 -12.88 -9.77
C ASP A 409 5.83 -11.71 -8.91
N SER A 410 5.02 -11.36 -7.90
CA SER A 410 5.33 -10.34 -6.90
C SER A 410 6.60 -10.62 -6.10
N HIS A 411 7.07 -11.87 -6.06
CA HIS A 411 8.26 -12.28 -5.34
C HIS A 411 9.53 -11.60 -5.87
N TRP A 412 9.67 -11.38 -7.19
CA TRP A 412 10.81 -10.66 -7.75
C TRP A 412 10.89 -9.23 -7.24
N MET A 413 9.76 -8.55 -7.18
CA MET A 413 9.68 -7.20 -6.64
C MET A 413 9.87 -7.15 -5.12
N MET A 414 9.53 -8.23 -4.40
CA MET A 414 9.82 -8.36 -2.97
C MET A 414 11.33 -8.56 -2.75
N LEU A 415 11.98 -9.39 -3.56
CA LEU A 415 13.43 -9.62 -3.52
C LEU A 415 14.23 -8.35 -3.78
N SER A 416 13.79 -7.51 -4.73
CA SER A 416 14.48 -6.24 -5.02
C SER A 416 14.58 -5.33 -3.78
N LYS A 417 13.56 -5.40 -2.90
CA LYS A 417 13.48 -4.62 -1.65
C LYS A 417 14.00 -5.35 -0.42
N PHE A 418 13.94 -6.68 -0.39
CA PHE A 418 14.27 -7.52 0.78
C PHE A 418 15.33 -8.58 0.45
N ASN A 419 16.46 -8.14 -0.11
CA ASN A 419 17.56 -9.01 -0.52
C ASN A 419 18.52 -9.40 0.63
N LYS A 420 19.49 -10.27 0.31
CA LYS A 420 20.53 -10.76 1.25
C LYS A 420 21.52 -9.70 1.71
N ASP A 421 21.60 -8.57 1.01
CA ASP A 421 22.55 -7.51 1.32
C ASP A 421 22.09 -6.66 2.51
N ILE A 422 20.89 -6.95 3.05
CA ILE A 422 20.31 -6.27 4.21
C ILE A 422 20.72 -6.97 5.52
N PRO A 423 21.17 -6.22 6.55
CA PRO A 423 21.54 -6.78 7.85
C PRO A 423 20.34 -7.44 8.55
N PHE A 424 20.62 -8.52 9.30
CA PHE A 424 19.62 -9.31 10.04
C PHE A 424 18.52 -9.93 9.17
N ARG A 425 18.85 -10.40 7.95
CA ARG A 425 17.89 -11.01 7.02
C ARG A 425 17.01 -12.07 7.67
N TRP A 426 17.56 -13.01 8.42
CA TRP A 426 16.79 -14.13 8.97
C TRP A 426 15.71 -13.67 9.96
N LEU A 427 16.04 -12.74 10.87
CA LEU A 427 15.09 -12.09 11.78
C LEU A 427 14.01 -11.34 11.01
N ARG A 428 14.40 -10.58 9.98
CA ARG A 428 13.46 -9.86 9.14
C ARG A 428 12.55 -10.79 8.35
N VAL A 429 13.07 -11.87 7.77
CA VAL A 429 12.28 -12.87 7.04
C VAL A 429 11.30 -13.57 7.97
N VAL A 430 11.73 -13.96 9.17
CA VAL A 430 10.86 -14.58 10.18
C VAL A 430 9.76 -13.59 10.59
N TRP A 431 10.13 -12.35 10.91
CA TRP A 431 9.19 -11.28 11.24
C TRP A 431 8.20 -11.05 10.10
N TYR A 432 8.69 -10.90 8.87
CA TYR A 432 7.88 -10.67 7.70
C TYR A 432 6.95 -11.84 7.40
N LYS A 433 7.42 -13.08 7.47
CA LYS A 433 6.63 -14.27 7.15
C LYS A 433 5.60 -14.61 8.23
N TYR A 434 6.02 -14.60 9.50
CA TYR A 434 5.19 -15.09 10.61
C TYR A 434 4.40 -13.99 11.31
N VAL A 435 4.98 -12.81 11.47
CA VAL A 435 4.33 -11.68 12.18
C VAL A 435 3.60 -10.77 11.20
N GLU A 436 4.25 -10.32 10.13
CA GLU A 436 3.60 -9.43 9.17
C GLU A 436 2.71 -10.22 8.20
N GLY A 437 3.08 -11.44 7.80
CA GLY A 437 2.37 -12.28 6.83
C GLY A 437 2.78 -12.07 5.36
N LEU A 438 4.00 -11.57 5.12
CA LEU A 438 4.66 -11.48 3.81
C LEU A 438 5.22 -12.88 3.46
N GLY A 439 4.39 -13.68 2.79
CA GLY A 439 4.72 -15.03 2.37
C GLY A 439 3.59 -15.62 1.56
#